data_AF-A0A524GD49-F1
#
_entry.id   AF-A0A524GD49-F1
#
_cell.length_a   1.000
_cell.length_b   1.000
_cell.length_c   1.000
_cell.angle_alpha   90.00
_cell.angle_beta   90.00
_cell.angle_gamma   90.00
#
_symmetry.space_group_name_H-M   'P 1'
#
loop_
_entity.id
_entity.type
_entity.pdbx_description
1 polymer ?
#
loop_
_entity_poly.entity_id
_entity_poly.type
_entity_poly.pdbx_seq_one_letter_code
_entity_poly.pdbx_strand_id
1 'polypeptide(L)'
;MSEITINVIKIFTLGATGFIVAFLLSPILTNFLYKHKLWKKEVRQKAIDGGSLSYFQKFHSEGEVNIPRFGGLLIWVTVLILTFLFFFLAQIFDIAWIKKLNFLSRSQTWLPLFTLISASLLGFVDDFLQVKGRGKYIGGGLSLKKRLILVALIGLIGAWWFYSKLDWNSINIPGNGDINIGIWYIPIFVIVMLAVYSGGVIDGLDGLAGGAFASIFAAFAGISLFLGQVDIAAFCAVILGSLLAFLWYNIPPARFYMGETGVMGLCATLTV
;
A
#
# COMPACT_ATOMS: atom_id res chain seq x y z
N MET A 1 -29.83 6.66 15.66
CA MET A 1 -28.40 7.00 15.43
C MET A 1 -28.33 7.74 14.11
N SER A 2 -27.59 8.85 13.99
CA SER A 2 -27.49 9.55 12.70
C SER A 2 -26.70 8.72 11.69
N GLU A 3 -26.93 8.94 10.40
CA GLU A 3 -26.21 8.23 9.33
C GLU A 3 -24.69 8.46 9.43
N ILE A 4 -24.29 9.70 9.74
CA ILE A 4 -22.89 10.07 9.99
C ILE A 4 -22.31 9.23 11.14
N THR A 5 -23.02 9.11 12.26
CA THR A 5 -22.54 8.29 13.39
C THR A 5 -22.34 6.83 12.99
N ILE A 6 -23.27 6.25 12.21
CA ILE A 6 -23.13 4.87 11.71
C ILE A 6 -21.92 4.74 10.79
N ASN A 7 -21.69 5.70 9.89
CA ASN A 7 -20.54 5.71 8.99
C ASN A 7 -19.21 5.81 9.75
N VAL A 8 -19.14 6.68 10.76
CA VAL A 8 -17.98 6.79 11.65
C VAL A 8 -17.73 5.47 12.37
N ILE A 9 -18.76 4.86 12.97
CA ILE A 9 -18.62 3.57 13.65
C ILE A 9 -18.12 2.50 12.69
N LYS A 10 -18.65 2.41 11.45
CA LYS A 10 -18.16 1.50 10.41
C LYS A 10 -16.65 1.67 10.20
N ILE A 11 -16.20 2.90 9.95
CA ILE A 11 -14.80 3.21 9.62
C ILE A 11 -13.88 2.84 10.78
N PHE A 12 -14.20 3.27 12.01
CA PHE A 12 -13.38 2.95 13.19
C PHE A 12 -13.38 1.46 13.51
N THR A 13 -14.52 0.78 13.37
CA THR A 13 -14.63 -0.67 13.59
C THR A 13 -13.75 -1.43 12.61
N LEU A 14 -13.81 -1.08 11.32
CA LEU A 14 -12.99 -1.72 10.29
C LEU A 14 -11.50 -1.41 10.45
N GLY A 15 -11.13 -0.17 10.81
CA GLY A 15 -9.75 0.18 11.11
C GLY A 15 -9.19 -0.57 12.32
N ALA A 16 -9.95 -0.64 13.42
CA ALA A 16 -9.56 -1.41 14.60
C ALA A 16 -9.45 -2.91 14.29
N THR A 17 -10.38 -3.46 13.49
CA THR A 17 -10.33 -4.85 13.03
C THR A 17 -9.09 -5.09 12.15
N GLY A 18 -8.75 -4.15 11.27
CA GLY A 18 -7.51 -4.16 10.48
C GLY A 18 -6.27 -4.24 11.36
N PHE A 19 -6.19 -3.42 12.40
CA PHE A 19 -5.10 -3.49 13.38
C PHE A 19 -5.05 -4.84 14.09
N ILE A 20 -6.17 -5.33 14.63
CA ILE A 20 -6.22 -6.58 15.39
C ILE A 20 -5.81 -7.76 14.50
N VAL A 21 -6.37 -7.88 13.29
CA VAL A 21 -6.05 -8.97 12.37
C VAL A 21 -4.58 -8.91 11.95
N ALA A 22 -4.07 -7.73 11.56
CA ALA A 22 -2.66 -7.58 11.23
C ALA A 22 -1.77 -7.94 12.43
N PHE A 23 -2.09 -7.47 13.63
CA PHE A 23 -1.33 -7.78 14.84
C PHE A 23 -1.29 -9.29 15.13
N LEU A 24 -2.40 -10.00 14.94
CA LEU A 24 -2.49 -11.46 15.09
C LEU A 24 -1.73 -12.22 13.98
N LEU A 25 -1.67 -11.67 12.76
CA LEU A 25 -0.91 -12.25 11.65
C LEU A 25 0.60 -11.99 11.77
N SER A 26 1.03 -10.95 12.49
CA SER A 26 2.44 -10.57 12.60
C SER A 26 3.36 -11.68 13.12
N PRO A 27 3.05 -12.44 14.20
CA PRO A 27 3.89 -13.55 14.63
C PRO A 27 3.99 -14.67 13.59
N ILE A 28 2.89 -14.97 12.88
CA ILE A 28 2.84 -16.00 11.84
C ILE A 28 3.76 -15.59 10.68
N LEU A 29 3.61 -14.35 10.22
CA LEU A 29 4.44 -13.78 9.16
C LEU A 29 5.91 -13.76 9.58
N THR A 30 6.22 -13.22 10.76
CA THR A 30 7.59 -13.13 11.27
C THR A 30 8.26 -14.51 11.29
N ASN A 31 7.62 -15.51 11.89
CA ASN A 31 8.15 -16.87 11.95
C ASN A 31 8.38 -17.46 10.55
N PHE A 32 7.46 -17.24 9.62
CA PHE A 32 7.60 -17.68 8.23
C PHE A 32 8.81 -17.02 7.54
N LEU A 33 8.97 -15.70 7.71
CA LEU A 33 10.04 -14.91 7.09
C LEU A 33 11.42 -15.32 7.62
N TYR A 34 11.56 -15.49 8.94
CA TYR A 34 12.81 -15.94 9.56
C TYR A 34 13.16 -17.39 9.21
N LYS A 35 12.16 -18.29 9.19
CA LYS A 35 12.34 -19.70 8.81
C LYS A 35 12.93 -19.86 7.40
N HIS A 36 12.48 -19.03 6.47
CA HIS A 36 12.93 -19.06 5.07
C HIS A 36 14.08 -18.10 4.77
N LYS A 37 14.62 -17.42 5.78
CA LYS A 37 15.74 -16.47 5.66
C LYS A 37 15.52 -15.42 4.57
N LEU A 38 14.33 -14.81 4.56
CA LEU A 38 13.90 -13.87 3.52
C LEU A 38 14.48 -12.46 3.73
N TRP A 39 15.80 -12.35 3.88
CA TRP A 39 16.54 -11.11 4.04
C TRP A 39 17.56 -10.91 2.90
N LYS A 40 18.10 -9.70 2.76
CA LYS A 40 19.16 -9.41 1.79
C LYS A 40 20.44 -10.14 2.17
N LYS A 41 21.11 -10.74 1.17
CA LYS A 41 22.40 -11.42 1.38
C LYS A 41 23.59 -10.47 1.44
N GLU A 42 23.48 -9.28 0.85
CA GLU A 42 24.54 -8.28 0.79
C GLU A 42 23.97 -6.87 0.99
N VAL A 43 24.69 -6.05 1.77
CA VAL A 43 24.39 -4.61 1.93
C VAL A 43 24.83 -3.88 0.66
N ARG A 44 23.99 -2.99 0.14
CA ARG A 44 24.29 -2.26 -1.10
C ARG A 44 25.46 -1.30 -0.87
N GLN A 45 26.60 -1.56 -1.53
CA GLN A 45 27.83 -0.77 -1.31
C GLN A 45 27.97 0.45 -2.25
N LYS A 46 27.18 0.53 -3.33
CA LYS A 46 27.30 1.59 -4.35
C LYS A 46 25.94 2.22 -4.66
N ALA A 47 25.92 3.55 -4.78
CA ALA A 47 24.77 4.31 -5.29
C ALA A 47 24.58 4.10 -6.80
N ILE A 48 23.44 4.56 -7.32
CA ILE A 48 23.07 4.45 -8.75
C ILE A 48 24.06 5.22 -9.65
N ASP A 49 24.69 6.26 -9.11
CA ASP A 49 25.72 7.10 -9.74
C ASP A 49 27.16 6.57 -9.55
N GLY A 50 27.35 5.46 -8.81
CA GLY A 50 28.67 4.91 -8.49
C GLY A 50 29.35 5.53 -7.26
N GLY A 51 28.71 6.49 -6.58
CA GLY A 51 29.20 7.07 -5.32
C GLY A 51 29.10 6.10 -4.12
N SER A 52 29.89 6.36 -3.08
CA SER A 52 29.80 5.64 -1.80
C SER A 52 28.65 6.17 -0.95
N LEU A 53 27.81 5.28 -0.41
CA LEU A 53 26.66 5.65 0.42
C LEU A 53 27.06 5.72 1.91
N SER A 54 27.88 6.71 2.28
CA SER A 54 28.43 6.85 3.65
C SER A 54 27.36 6.99 4.74
N TYR A 55 26.31 7.78 4.50
CA TYR A 55 25.20 7.95 5.46
C TYR A 55 24.29 6.71 5.53
N PHE A 56 24.02 6.04 4.41
CA PHE A 56 23.28 4.77 4.38
C PHE A 56 24.03 3.70 5.18
N GLN A 57 25.34 3.57 4.97
CA GLN A 57 26.18 2.64 5.72
C GLN A 57 26.16 2.94 7.22
N LYS A 58 26.21 4.21 7.63
CA LYS A 58 26.19 4.60 9.06
C LYS A 58 24.91 4.16 9.79
N PHE A 59 23.77 4.15 9.11
CA PHE A 59 22.50 3.67 9.67
C PHE A 59 22.27 2.16 9.45
N HIS A 60 23.05 1.49 8.59
CA HIS A 60 22.84 0.10 8.16
C HIS A 60 24.05 -0.82 8.44
N SER A 61 25.01 -0.42 9.29
CA SER A 61 26.37 -0.97 9.29
C SER A 61 26.54 -2.36 9.91
N GLU A 62 25.74 -2.82 10.88
CA GLU A 62 26.06 -4.08 11.59
C GLU A 62 24.87 -5.01 11.89
N GLY A 63 23.61 -4.55 11.79
CA GLY A 63 22.42 -5.33 12.19
C GLY A 63 21.45 -5.77 11.09
N GLU A 64 21.43 -5.11 9.93
CA GLU A 64 20.36 -5.29 8.92
C GLU A 64 20.44 -6.58 8.08
N VAL A 65 21.57 -7.29 8.12
CA VAL A 65 21.80 -8.47 7.27
C VAL A 65 20.95 -9.68 7.69
N ASN A 66 20.27 -9.61 8.84
CA ASN A 66 19.44 -10.68 9.40
C ASN A 66 17.96 -10.29 9.60
N ILE A 67 17.53 -9.12 9.13
CA ILE A 67 16.14 -8.67 9.27
C ILE A 67 15.38 -8.98 7.98
N PRO A 68 14.31 -9.78 8.02
CA PRO A 68 13.54 -10.10 6.83
C PRO A 68 12.93 -8.89 6.15
N ARG A 69 12.80 -9.00 4.82
CA ARG A 69 11.95 -8.14 4.00
C ARG A 69 10.56 -8.77 3.88
N PHE A 70 9.64 -8.16 3.13
CA PHE A 70 8.25 -8.62 2.94
C PHE A 70 7.24 -8.27 4.05
N GLY A 71 7.54 -7.33 4.93
CA GLY A 71 6.58 -6.84 5.93
C GLY A 71 5.32 -6.23 5.31
N GLY A 72 5.39 -5.73 4.07
CA GLY A 72 4.25 -5.26 3.30
C GLY A 72 3.18 -6.33 3.05
N LEU A 73 3.54 -7.63 3.06
CA LEU A 73 2.58 -8.74 3.02
C LEU A 73 1.54 -8.61 4.12
N LEU A 74 1.95 -8.19 5.32
CA LEU A 74 1.05 -8.01 6.46
C LEU A 74 -0.09 -7.06 6.10
N ILE A 75 0.21 -5.99 5.37
CA ILE A 75 -0.72 -4.91 5.08
C ILE A 75 -1.72 -5.35 4.02
N TRP A 76 -1.25 -5.68 2.82
CA TRP A 76 -2.16 -5.97 1.71
C TRP A 76 -2.90 -7.30 1.88
N VAL A 77 -2.31 -8.29 2.55
CA VAL A 77 -3.02 -9.55 2.87
C VAL A 77 -4.11 -9.28 3.91
N THR A 78 -3.88 -8.45 4.93
CA THR A 78 -4.91 -8.09 5.91
C THR A 78 -6.07 -7.36 5.24
N VAL A 79 -5.78 -6.40 4.37
CA VAL A 79 -6.80 -5.69 3.58
C VAL A 79 -7.60 -6.69 2.75
N LEU A 80 -6.93 -7.59 2.01
CA LEU A 80 -7.58 -8.59 1.18
C LEU A 80 -8.49 -9.53 1.99
N ILE A 81 -8.01 -10.04 3.12
CA ILE A 81 -8.77 -10.90 4.04
C ILE A 81 -10.02 -10.17 4.51
N LEU A 82 -9.89 -8.95 5.01
CA LEU A 82 -11.03 -8.20 5.54
C LEU A 82 -12.03 -7.80 4.46
N THR A 83 -11.55 -7.39 3.28
CA THR A 83 -12.42 -7.08 2.14
C THR A 83 -13.29 -8.26 1.78
N PHE A 84 -12.71 -9.45 1.60
CA PHE A 84 -13.49 -10.63 1.24
C PHE A 84 -14.32 -11.19 2.39
N LEU A 85 -13.80 -11.15 3.63
CA LEU A 85 -14.54 -11.56 4.82
C LEU A 85 -15.85 -10.77 4.92
N PHE A 86 -15.80 -9.44 4.93
CA PHE A 86 -17.00 -8.62 5.06
C PHE A 86 -17.88 -8.66 3.81
N PHE A 87 -17.31 -8.86 2.62
CA PHE A 87 -18.09 -9.13 1.42
C PHE A 87 -18.93 -10.41 1.56
N PHE A 88 -18.32 -11.54 1.93
CA PHE A 88 -19.04 -12.81 2.07
C PHE A 88 -20.01 -12.79 3.25
N LEU A 89 -19.64 -12.18 4.38
CA LEU A 89 -20.56 -12.02 5.52
C LEU A 89 -21.81 -11.23 5.12
N ALA A 90 -21.67 -10.19 4.29
CA ALA A 90 -22.81 -9.42 3.80
C ALA A 90 -23.72 -10.21 2.84
N GLN A 91 -23.20 -11.23 2.15
CA GLN A 91 -23.99 -12.12 1.29
C GLN A 91 -24.69 -13.23 2.07
N ILE A 92 -24.04 -13.76 3.12
CA ILE A 92 -24.55 -14.88 3.91
C ILE A 92 -25.59 -14.42 4.93
N PHE A 93 -25.35 -13.28 5.59
CA PHE A 93 -26.20 -12.79 6.67
C PHE A 93 -27.07 -11.62 6.21
N ASP A 94 -28.38 -11.77 6.34
CA ASP A 94 -29.34 -10.70 6.05
C ASP A 94 -29.50 -9.71 7.22
N ILE A 95 -28.37 -9.29 7.81
CA ILE A 95 -28.33 -8.37 8.95
C ILE A 95 -27.81 -7.02 8.45
N ALA A 96 -28.61 -5.96 8.62
CA ALA A 96 -28.30 -4.62 8.12
C ALA A 96 -26.92 -4.11 8.55
N TRP A 97 -26.51 -4.38 9.79
CA TRP A 97 -25.21 -3.97 10.31
C TRP A 97 -24.04 -4.71 9.64
N ILE A 98 -24.19 -6.02 9.38
CA ILE A 98 -23.17 -6.82 8.70
C ILE A 98 -23.01 -6.35 7.25
N LYS A 99 -24.13 -6.08 6.57
CA LYS A 99 -24.12 -5.49 5.23
C LYS A 99 -23.44 -4.12 5.22
N LYS A 100 -23.64 -3.30 6.25
CA LYS A 100 -22.99 -2.00 6.37
C LYS A 100 -21.46 -2.11 6.49
N LEU A 101 -20.93 -3.18 7.08
CA LEU A 101 -19.49 -3.41 7.21
C LEU A 101 -18.82 -3.80 5.88
N ASN A 102 -19.57 -4.23 4.86
CA ASN A 102 -19.01 -4.40 3.53
C ASN A 102 -18.55 -3.02 3.00
N PHE A 103 -17.30 -2.96 2.55
CA PHE A 103 -16.69 -1.78 1.95
C PHE A 103 -16.17 -2.08 0.54
N LEU A 104 -16.49 -3.24 -0.04
CA LEU A 104 -16.19 -3.56 -1.43
C LEU A 104 -17.28 -2.98 -2.34
N SER A 105 -16.98 -1.87 -3.01
CA SER A 105 -17.91 -1.17 -3.90
C SER A 105 -17.26 -0.77 -5.22
N ARG A 106 -18.06 -0.87 -6.29
CA ARG A 106 -17.62 -0.65 -7.67
C ARG A 106 -17.09 0.76 -7.91
N SER A 107 -17.74 1.76 -7.32
CA SER A 107 -17.40 3.17 -7.52
C SER A 107 -16.26 3.66 -6.65
N GLN A 108 -15.89 2.95 -5.58
CA GLN A 108 -14.93 3.47 -4.59
C GLN A 108 -13.72 2.54 -4.38
N THR A 109 -13.90 1.23 -4.18
CA THR A 109 -12.80 0.38 -3.65
C THR A 109 -12.34 -0.73 -4.58
N TRP A 110 -13.05 -1.03 -5.67
CA TRP A 110 -12.59 -2.02 -6.65
C TRP A 110 -11.24 -1.66 -7.26
N LEU A 111 -11.07 -0.40 -7.66
CA LEU A 111 -9.84 0.04 -8.30
C LEU A 111 -8.67 0.19 -7.32
N PRO A 112 -8.83 0.80 -6.13
CA PRO A 112 -7.76 0.80 -5.11
C PRO A 112 -7.35 -0.61 -4.68
N LEU A 113 -8.30 -1.54 -4.54
CA LEU A 113 -7.98 -2.93 -4.23
C LEU A 113 -7.17 -3.59 -5.38
N PHE A 114 -7.56 -3.35 -6.64
CA PHE A 114 -6.83 -3.85 -7.79
C PHE A 114 -5.39 -3.31 -7.83
N THR A 115 -5.19 -2.01 -7.64
CA THR A 115 -3.84 -1.42 -7.67
C THR A 115 -3.00 -1.85 -6.48
N LEU A 116 -3.58 -1.98 -5.28
CA LEU A 116 -2.93 -2.54 -4.10
C LEU A 116 -2.38 -3.93 -4.41
N ILE A 117 -3.22 -4.85 -4.86
CA ILE A 117 -2.83 -6.25 -5.06
C ILE A 117 -1.87 -6.39 -6.25
N SER A 118 -2.16 -5.78 -7.40
CA SER A 118 -1.31 -5.90 -8.59
C SER A 118 0.10 -5.32 -8.36
N ALA A 119 0.21 -4.14 -7.75
CA ALA A 119 1.50 -3.53 -7.45
C ALA A 119 2.21 -4.23 -6.28
N SER A 120 1.49 -4.73 -5.28
CA SER A 120 2.09 -5.53 -4.20
C SER A 120 2.63 -6.88 -4.67
N LEU A 121 1.97 -7.54 -5.62
CA LEU A 121 2.47 -8.76 -6.25
C LEU A 121 3.72 -8.47 -7.10
N LEU A 122 3.75 -7.34 -7.80
CA LEU A 122 4.95 -6.89 -8.52
C LEU A 122 6.11 -6.68 -7.56
N GLY A 123 5.88 -5.95 -6.46
CA GLY A 123 6.88 -5.71 -5.44
C GLY A 123 7.33 -6.99 -4.73
N PHE A 124 6.43 -7.95 -4.55
CA PHE A 124 6.76 -9.28 -4.04
C PHE A 124 7.73 -10.02 -4.97
N VAL A 125 7.50 -9.99 -6.29
CA VAL A 125 8.42 -10.57 -7.27
C VAL A 125 9.78 -9.88 -7.21
N ASP A 126 9.80 -8.56 -7.07
CA ASP A 126 11.04 -7.78 -6.94
C ASP A 126 11.84 -8.15 -5.68
N ASP A 127 11.20 -8.14 -4.51
CA ASP A 127 11.81 -8.52 -3.23
C ASP A 127 12.33 -9.97 -3.27
N PHE A 128 11.57 -10.87 -3.90
CA PHE A 128 11.95 -12.28 -4.04
C PHE A 128 13.17 -12.49 -4.92
N LEU A 129 13.24 -11.77 -6.06
CA LEU A 129 14.41 -11.77 -6.92
C LEU A 129 15.63 -11.23 -6.16
N GLN A 130 15.44 -10.16 -5.39
CA GLN A 130 16.50 -9.57 -4.57
C GLN A 130 17.02 -10.54 -3.50
N VAL A 131 16.15 -11.20 -2.73
CA VAL A 131 16.56 -12.19 -1.71
C VAL A 131 17.28 -13.39 -2.33
N LYS A 132 16.87 -13.82 -3.53
CA LYS A 132 17.56 -14.90 -4.26
C LYS A 132 18.90 -14.48 -4.86
N GLY A 133 19.27 -13.20 -4.81
CA GLY A 133 20.46 -12.68 -5.50
C GLY A 133 20.34 -12.78 -7.02
N ARG A 134 19.12 -12.86 -7.55
CA ARG A 134 18.83 -12.95 -8.99
C ARG A 134 18.32 -11.59 -9.47
N GLY A 135 18.85 -11.08 -10.57
CA GLY A 135 18.39 -9.80 -11.12
C GLY A 135 19.43 -9.11 -11.99
N LYS A 136 18.98 -8.14 -12.77
CA LYS A 136 19.84 -7.31 -13.63
C LYS A 136 20.21 -5.97 -12.97
N TYR A 137 19.77 -5.73 -11.73
CA TYR A 137 19.96 -4.47 -11.02
C TYR A 137 21.09 -4.57 -9.98
N ILE A 138 21.76 -3.45 -9.71
CA ILE A 138 22.87 -3.35 -8.75
C ILE A 138 22.32 -3.72 -7.36
N GLY A 139 22.61 -4.92 -6.87
CA GLY A 139 22.07 -5.47 -5.61
C GLY A 139 20.82 -6.38 -5.74
N GLY A 140 20.53 -6.92 -6.93
CA GLY A 140 19.42 -7.87 -7.16
C GLY A 140 18.06 -7.20 -7.43
N GLY A 141 17.06 -7.99 -7.86
CA GLY A 141 15.71 -7.50 -8.17
C GLY A 141 15.47 -7.09 -9.63
N LEU A 142 14.30 -6.51 -9.90
CA LEU A 142 13.92 -5.91 -11.17
C LEU A 142 14.66 -4.59 -11.38
N SER A 143 15.06 -4.31 -12.63
CA SER A 143 15.63 -3.01 -12.98
C SER A 143 14.60 -1.90 -12.84
N LEU A 144 15.04 -0.68 -12.49
CA LEU A 144 14.17 0.49 -12.36
C LEU A 144 13.28 0.69 -13.59
N LYS A 145 13.85 0.56 -14.80
CA LYS A 145 13.08 0.65 -16.06
C LYS A 145 11.89 -0.32 -16.09
N LYS A 146 12.08 -1.57 -15.66
CA LYS A 146 11.00 -2.57 -15.62
C LYS A 146 9.94 -2.20 -14.58
N ARG A 147 10.36 -1.76 -13.39
CA ARG A 147 9.45 -1.31 -12.33
C ARG A 147 8.57 -0.16 -12.81
N LEU A 148 9.17 0.87 -13.41
CA LEU A 148 8.43 2.03 -13.96
C LEU A 148 7.49 1.64 -15.08
N ILE A 149 7.89 0.78 -16.02
CA ILE A 149 6.99 0.27 -17.06
C ILE A 149 5.79 -0.45 -16.45
N LEU A 150 6.02 -1.30 -15.44
CA LEU A 150 4.96 -2.09 -14.83
C LEU A 150 4.01 -1.22 -13.99
N VAL A 151 4.52 -0.24 -13.24
CA VAL A 151 3.70 0.77 -12.54
C VAL A 151 2.90 1.61 -13.56
N ALA A 152 3.51 2.01 -14.67
CA ALA A 152 2.81 2.74 -15.73
C ALA A 152 1.67 1.91 -16.35
N LEU A 153 1.86 0.60 -16.54
CA LEU A 153 0.81 -0.30 -17.05
C LEU A 153 -0.35 -0.44 -16.06
N ILE A 154 -0.07 -0.55 -14.75
CA ILE A 154 -1.09 -0.55 -13.70
C ILE A 154 -1.86 0.78 -13.72
N GLY A 155 -1.13 1.89 -13.83
CA GLY A 155 -1.70 3.23 -13.95
C GLY A 155 -2.57 3.39 -15.19
N LEU A 156 -2.19 2.80 -16.32
CA LEU A 156 -2.96 2.87 -17.57
C LEU A 156 -4.28 2.10 -17.46
N ILE A 157 -4.28 0.95 -16.79
CA ILE A 157 -5.52 0.20 -16.49
C ILE A 157 -6.42 1.01 -15.56
N GLY A 158 -5.86 1.63 -14.51
CA GLY A 158 -6.63 2.46 -13.58
C GLY A 158 -7.19 3.71 -14.22
N ALA A 159 -6.39 4.41 -15.02
CA ALA A 159 -6.79 5.56 -15.81
C ALA A 159 -7.93 5.23 -16.78
N TRP A 160 -7.83 4.09 -17.48
CA TRP A 160 -8.89 3.61 -18.35
C TRP A 160 -10.18 3.32 -17.58
N TRP A 161 -10.09 2.72 -16.39
CA TRP A 161 -11.27 2.46 -15.57
C TRP A 161 -11.94 3.76 -15.11
N PHE A 162 -11.17 4.73 -14.60
CA PHE A 162 -11.70 6.05 -14.23
C PHE A 162 -12.41 6.72 -15.40
N TYR A 163 -11.75 6.78 -16.55
CA TYR A 163 -12.27 7.47 -17.73
C TYR A 163 -13.48 6.77 -18.33
N SER A 164 -13.43 5.45 -18.52
CA SER A 164 -14.45 4.72 -19.29
C SER A 164 -15.54 4.05 -18.46
N LYS A 165 -15.34 3.84 -17.14
CA LYS A 165 -16.30 3.11 -16.28
C LYS A 165 -16.89 3.95 -15.17
N LEU A 166 -16.22 5.03 -14.79
CA LEU A 166 -16.65 5.98 -13.77
C LEU A 166 -16.91 7.38 -14.36
N ASP A 167 -16.67 7.58 -15.66
CA ASP A 167 -16.87 8.84 -16.39
C ASP A 167 -16.06 10.03 -15.82
N TRP A 168 -14.89 9.74 -15.22
CA TRP A 168 -13.97 10.76 -14.72
C TRP A 168 -13.13 11.35 -15.86
N ASN A 169 -13.33 12.64 -16.10
CA ASN A 169 -12.61 13.40 -17.13
C ASN A 169 -12.24 14.83 -16.68
N SER A 170 -12.37 15.12 -15.38
CA SER A 170 -12.08 16.42 -14.80
C SER A 170 -11.07 16.35 -13.65
N ILE A 171 -10.42 17.47 -13.37
CA ILE A 171 -9.56 17.67 -12.19
C ILE A 171 -10.11 18.85 -11.41
N ASN A 172 -10.30 18.66 -10.11
CA ASN A 172 -10.66 19.74 -9.20
C ASN A 172 -9.43 20.58 -8.86
N ILE A 173 -9.48 21.88 -9.15
CA ILE A 173 -8.48 22.84 -8.70
C ILE A 173 -9.06 23.60 -7.50
N PRO A 174 -8.43 23.54 -6.31
CA PRO A 174 -8.88 24.28 -5.14
C PRO A 174 -9.07 25.77 -5.45
N GLY A 175 -10.27 26.30 -5.22
CA GLY A 175 -10.65 27.69 -5.52
C GLY A 175 -11.15 27.95 -6.94
N ASN A 176 -10.84 27.08 -7.90
CA ASN A 176 -11.23 27.24 -9.32
C ASN A 176 -12.28 26.22 -9.79
N GLY A 177 -12.58 25.20 -8.98
CA GLY A 177 -13.57 24.18 -9.31
C GLY A 177 -13.07 23.11 -10.27
N ASP A 178 -14.00 22.40 -10.91
CA ASP A 178 -13.69 21.27 -11.79
C ASP A 178 -13.36 21.73 -13.21
N ILE A 179 -12.14 21.41 -13.66
CA ILE A 179 -11.70 21.64 -15.03
C ILE A 179 -11.79 20.33 -15.80
N ASN A 180 -12.60 20.31 -16.86
CA ASN A 180 -12.67 19.15 -17.76
C ASN A 180 -11.45 19.12 -18.68
N ILE A 181 -10.73 18.01 -18.65
CA ILE A 181 -9.52 17.76 -19.43
C ILE A 181 -9.72 16.63 -20.45
N GLY A 182 -10.89 15.97 -20.45
CA GLY A 182 -11.24 14.92 -21.40
C GLY A 182 -10.25 13.75 -21.35
N ILE A 183 -9.80 13.31 -22.53
CA ILE A 183 -8.88 12.18 -22.68
C ILE A 183 -7.51 12.41 -22.01
N TRP A 184 -7.12 13.67 -21.77
CA TRP A 184 -5.87 14.01 -21.09
C TRP A 184 -5.83 13.54 -19.63
N TYR A 185 -6.98 13.18 -19.05
CA TYR A 185 -7.04 12.53 -17.75
C TYR A 185 -6.17 11.27 -17.71
N ILE A 186 -6.14 10.48 -18.80
CA ILE A 186 -5.40 9.23 -18.85
C ILE A 186 -3.88 9.42 -18.69
N PRO A 187 -3.19 10.18 -19.56
CA PRO A 187 -1.75 10.37 -19.42
C PRO A 187 -1.39 11.10 -18.12
N ILE A 188 -2.20 12.06 -17.66
CA ILE A 188 -1.96 12.76 -16.39
C ILE A 188 -2.01 11.77 -15.22
N PHE A 189 -3.01 10.90 -15.16
CA PHE A 189 -3.15 9.88 -14.12
C PHE A 189 -1.93 8.96 -14.07
N VAL A 190 -1.45 8.48 -15.23
CA VAL A 190 -0.25 7.64 -15.30
C VAL A 190 0.98 8.38 -14.79
N ILE A 191 1.15 9.66 -15.14
CA ILE A 191 2.25 10.50 -14.65
C ILE A 191 2.17 10.66 -13.13
N VAL A 192 0.98 10.91 -12.57
CA VAL A 192 0.79 11.02 -11.12
C VAL A 192 1.18 9.70 -10.44
N MET A 193 0.77 8.54 -10.96
CA MET A 193 1.13 7.25 -10.37
C MET A 193 2.64 7.01 -10.38
N LEU A 194 3.32 7.39 -11.46
CA LEU A 194 4.77 7.30 -11.55
C LEU A 194 5.48 8.29 -10.61
N ALA A 195 4.92 9.48 -10.42
CA ALA A 195 5.47 10.50 -9.53
C ALA A 195 5.28 10.13 -8.05
N VAL A 196 4.16 9.50 -7.69
CA VAL A 196 3.87 9.01 -6.33
C VAL A 196 4.73 7.79 -5.98
N TYR A 197 5.16 7.01 -6.98
CA TYR A 197 6.03 5.87 -6.76
C TYR A 197 7.45 6.31 -6.34
N SER A 198 7.71 6.22 -5.02
CA SER A 198 9.01 6.53 -4.42
C SER A 198 10.02 5.37 -4.47
N GLY A 199 9.54 4.14 -4.74
CA GLY A 199 10.29 2.91 -4.48
C GLY A 199 10.82 2.83 -3.04
N GLY A 200 11.81 1.98 -2.82
CA GLY A 200 12.44 1.77 -1.51
C GLY A 200 13.20 2.96 -0.89
N VAL A 201 13.03 4.20 -1.37
CA VAL A 201 13.61 5.40 -0.75
C VAL A 201 12.95 5.70 0.59
N ILE A 202 11.62 5.52 0.70
CA ILE A 202 10.85 5.82 1.91
C ILE A 202 11.04 4.72 2.98
N ASP A 203 11.31 3.47 2.57
CA ASP A 203 11.58 2.32 3.46
C ASP A 203 13.08 2.19 3.83
N GLY A 204 13.79 3.33 3.86
CA GLY A 204 15.22 3.40 4.13
C GLY A 204 15.58 3.65 5.61
N LEU A 205 14.60 3.78 6.49
CA LEU A 205 14.78 3.91 7.94
C LEU A 205 13.64 3.20 8.67
N ASP A 206 13.96 2.54 9.78
CA ASP A 206 13.00 1.92 10.70
C ASP A 206 11.88 2.90 11.08
N GLY A 207 10.63 2.50 10.87
CA GLY A 207 9.44 3.28 11.20
C GLY A 207 9.09 4.43 10.22
N LEU A 208 9.99 4.81 9.30
CA LEU A 208 9.75 5.94 8.39
C LEU A 208 8.61 5.66 7.41
N ALA A 209 8.67 4.55 6.67
CA ALA A 209 7.62 4.19 5.71
C ALA A 209 6.28 3.91 6.40
N GLY A 210 6.30 3.16 7.49
CA GLY A 210 5.09 2.86 8.26
C GLY A 210 4.40 4.12 8.77
N GLY A 211 5.15 5.05 9.37
CA GLY A 211 4.62 6.32 9.88
C GLY A 211 4.13 7.28 8.79
N ALA A 212 4.88 7.40 7.69
CA ALA A 212 4.49 8.24 6.56
C ALA A 212 3.19 7.75 5.92
N PHE A 213 3.09 6.46 5.55
CA PHE A 213 1.88 5.91 4.98
C PHE A 213 0.71 5.92 5.97
N ALA A 214 0.94 5.66 7.26
CA ALA A 214 -0.12 5.75 8.26
C ALA A 214 -0.72 7.17 8.31
N SER A 215 0.13 8.19 8.31
CA SER A 215 -0.32 9.59 8.31
C SER A 215 -1.11 9.93 7.04
N ILE A 216 -0.63 9.48 5.88
CA ILE A 216 -1.30 9.70 4.59
C ILE A 216 -2.67 9.00 4.56
N PHE A 217 -2.75 7.70 4.84
CA PHE A 217 -4.01 6.96 4.81
C PHE A 217 -5.00 7.42 5.89
N ALA A 218 -4.53 7.93 7.04
CA ALA A 218 -5.38 8.60 8.02
C ALA A 218 -6.00 9.88 7.45
N ALA A 219 -5.21 10.71 6.76
CA ALA A 219 -5.72 11.92 6.11
C ALA A 219 -6.74 11.58 5.01
N PHE A 220 -6.45 10.60 4.15
CA PHE A 220 -7.38 10.15 3.10
C PHE A 220 -8.67 9.55 3.69
N ALA A 221 -8.60 8.77 4.78
CA ALA A 221 -9.80 8.29 5.46
C ALA A 221 -10.69 9.46 5.94
N GLY A 222 -10.08 10.50 6.50
CA GLY A 222 -10.79 11.72 6.90
C GLY A 222 -11.42 12.45 5.71
N ILE A 223 -10.63 12.75 4.67
CA ILE A 223 -11.09 13.45 3.46
C ILE A 223 -12.26 12.70 2.80
N SER A 224 -12.12 11.39 2.61
CA SER A 224 -13.17 10.57 1.99
C SER A 224 -14.44 10.54 2.83
N LEU A 225 -14.34 10.53 4.17
CA LEU A 225 -15.51 10.66 5.04
C LEU A 225 -16.21 12.02 4.84
N PHE A 226 -15.47 13.12 4.76
CA PHE A 226 -16.05 14.46 4.52
C PHE A 226 -16.72 14.56 3.14
N LEU A 227 -16.21 13.86 2.14
CA LEU A 227 -16.80 13.78 0.80
C LEU A 227 -17.94 12.75 0.68
N GLY A 228 -18.34 12.10 1.78
CA GLY A 228 -19.39 11.07 1.77
C GLY A 228 -18.99 9.73 1.11
N GLN A 229 -17.70 9.56 0.80
CA GLN A 229 -17.14 8.34 0.21
C GLN A 229 -16.77 7.34 1.32
N VAL A 230 -17.80 6.78 1.96
CA VAL A 230 -17.65 5.98 3.17
C VAL A 230 -16.88 4.67 2.96
N ASP A 231 -16.99 4.04 1.79
CA ASP A 231 -16.36 2.74 1.55
C ASP A 231 -14.84 2.88 1.34
N ILE A 232 -14.40 3.89 0.59
CA ILE A 232 -12.96 4.17 0.48
C ILE A 232 -12.40 4.73 1.78
N ALA A 233 -13.17 5.50 2.56
CA ALA A 233 -12.75 5.90 3.91
C ALA A 233 -12.50 4.69 4.82
N ALA A 234 -13.40 3.69 4.77
CA ALA A 234 -13.22 2.43 5.47
C ALA A 234 -12.02 1.62 4.95
N PHE A 235 -11.80 1.58 3.63
CA PHE A 235 -10.64 0.94 3.02
C PHE A 235 -9.32 1.57 3.50
N CYS A 236 -9.23 2.90 3.50
CA CYS A 236 -8.09 3.64 4.05
C CYS A 236 -7.89 3.37 5.56
N ALA A 237 -8.98 3.28 6.34
CA ALA A 237 -8.90 2.95 7.76
C ALA A 237 -8.38 1.52 8.01
N VAL A 238 -8.74 0.54 7.18
CA VAL A 238 -8.20 -0.83 7.26
C VAL A 238 -6.69 -0.83 6.95
N ILE A 239 -6.28 -0.09 5.92
CA ILE A 239 -4.85 0.09 5.59
C ILE A 239 -4.12 0.75 6.77
N LEU A 240 -4.67 1.83 7.33
CA LEU A 240 -4.13 2.51 8.51
C LEU A 240 -3.98 1.56 9.69
N GLY A 241 -5.02 0.79 10.04
CA GLY A 241 -4.96 -0.19 11.13
C GLY A 241 -3.84 -1.22 10.90
N SER A 242 -3.74 -1.74 9.68
CA SER A 242 -2.70 -2.70 9.31
C SER A 242 -1.28 -2.09 9.35
N LEU A 243 -1.14 -0.81 8.97
CA LEU A 243 0.10 -0.05 9.04
C LEU A 243 0.52 0.22 10.49
N LEU A 244 -0.42 0.52 11.39
CA LEU A 244 -0.13 0.71 12.81
C LEU A 244 0.35 -0.60 13.46
N ALA A 245 -0.24 -1.74 13.08
CA ALA A 245 0.24 -3.05 13.52
C ALA A 245 1.62 -3.38 12.94
N PHE A 246 1.87 -3.08 11.66
CA PHE A 246 3.20 -3.17 11.04
C PHE A 246 4.22 -2.31 11.81
N LEU A 247 3.86 -1.05 12.10
CA LEU A 247 4.74 -0.07 12.75
C LEU A 247 5.19 -0.54 14.13
N TRP A 248 4.30 -1.18 14.90
CA TRP A 248 4.63 -1.78 16.20
C TRP A 248 5.83 -2.75 16.13
N TYR A 249 6.00 -3.47 15.02
CA TYR A 249 7.11 -4.40 14.81
C TYR A 249 8.27 -3.82 13.98
N ASN A 250 8.11 -2.61 13.43
CA ASN A 250 9.08 -1.96 12.56
C ASN A 250 9.81 -0.79 13.24
N ILE A 251 9.29 -0.23 14.35
CA ILE A 251 10.02 0.73 15.20
C ILE A 251 11.29 0.06 15.75
N PRO A 252 12.44 0.78 15.82
CA PRO A 252 13.71 0.19 16.26
C PRO A 252 13.62 -0.54 17.61
N PRO A 253 14.18 -1.77 17.72
CA PRO A 253 14.80 -2.56 16.64
C PRO A 253 13.76 -3.26 15.74
N ALA A 254 13.82 -3.03 14.43
CA ALA A 254 12.87 -3.61 13.47
C ALA A 254 12.93 -5.14 13.39
N ARG A 255 11.76 -5.80 13.34
CA ARG A 255 11.64 -7.26 13.12
C ARG A 255 11.51 -7.64 11.65
N PHE A 256 10.99 -6.74 10.83
CA PHE A 256 10.92 -6.89 9.38
C PHE A 256 10.76 -5.52 8.71
N TYR A 257 11.24 -5.41 7.47
CA TYR A 257 11.10 -4.22 6.62
C TYR A 257 9.91 -4.34 5.68
N MET A 258 9.33 -3.21 5.27
CA MET A 258 8.15 -3.19 4.41
C MET A 258 8.44 -3.88 3.07
N GLY A 259 9.60 -3.60 2.47
CA GLY A 259 9.98 -4.12 1.16
C GLY A 259 9.19 -3.47 0.03
N GLU A 260 9.57 -3.78 -1.21
CA GLU A 260 8.86 -3.26 -2.37
C GLU A 260 7.44 -3.82 -2.49
N THR A 261 7.17 -5.01 -1.94
CA THR A 261 5.80 -5.54 -1.88
C THR A 261 4.82 -4.62 -1.16
N GLY A 262 5.26 -3.92 -0.11
CA GLY A 262 4.42 -2.93 0.56
C GLY A 262 4.43 -1.59 -0.15
N VAL A 263 5.62 -1.06 -0.45
CA VAL A 263 5.77 0.30 -1.00
C VAL A 263 5.10 0.44 -2.37
N MET A 264 5.31 -0.50 -3.30
CA MET A 264 4.65 -0.44 -4.62
C MET A 264 3.13 -0.49 -4.50
N GLY A 265 2.62 -1.39 -3.66
CA GLY A 265 1.20 -1.52 -3.37
C GLY A 265 0.59 -0.22 -2.83
N LEU A 266 1.18 0.31 -1.76
CA LEU A 266 0.69 1.51 -1.09
C LEU A 266 0.78 2.75 -1.98
N CYS A 267 1.87 2.96 -2.73
CA CYS A 267 1.98 4.07 -3.67
C CYS A 267 0.94 3.99 -4.80
N ALA A 268 0.74 2.81 -5.40
CA ALA A 268 -0.23 2.64 -6.47
C ALA A 268 -1.67 2.81 -5.95
N THR A 269 -1.95 2.32 -4.75
CA THR A 269 -3.24 2.49 -4.07
C THR A 269 -3.51 3.95 -3.74
N LEU A 270 -2.50 4.66 -3.23
CA LEU A 270 -2.60 6.08 -2.86
C LEU A 270 -2.95 6.98 -4.05
N THR A 271 -2.59 6.55 -5.27
CA THR A 271 -2.89 7.33 -6.48
C THR A 271 -4.36 7.21 -6.91
N VAL A 272 -5.06 6.17 -6.47
CA VAL A 272 -6.45 5.85 -6.86
C VAL A 272 -7.41 6.30 -5.78
#